data_AF-A0A3L7NU98-F1
#
_entry.id   AF-A0A3L7NU98-F1
#
_cell.length_a   1.000
_cell.length_b   1.000
_cell.length_c   1.000
_cell.angle_alpha   90.00
_cell.angle_beta   90.00
_cell.angle_gamma   90.00
#
_symmetry.space_group_name_H-M   'P 1'
#
loop_
_entity.id
_entity.type
_entity.pdbx_description
1 polymer ?
#
loop_
_entity_poly.entity_id
_entity_poly.type
_entity_poly.pdbx_seq_one_letter_code
_entity_poly.pdbx_strand_id
1 'polypeptide(L)'
;LPAIVVMHGTFEKGIEQAAGLVDDATKAHLHHLAQAGYVAIAPEHFVSGRRIPPEGSYDTTRFHQKHPEWTAVGKFTYEHSIAIDVLETLDFVDKERIGAMGHSLGGQGTIFLSAYDTRVKAAVDNCSAAFFRHNDHVEHWARDHWYVYFKHIRPKLLEGQLPPIDFHEVMALSAPRAFLDVSGLNDGPRLTQKQRVLMLLKVADVYELLGVPENFEFFVHQRGHSMPVETRQLMVAFFDSHLKPKDATEAKRVEK
;
A
#
# COMPACT_ATOMS: atom_id res chain seq x y z
N LEU A 1 20.20 -8.05 -4.50
CA LEU A 1 18.84 -8.60 -4.71
C LEU A 1 17.83 -7.47 -4.63
N PRO A 2 16.76 -7.47 -5.44
CA PRO A 2 15.67 -6.52 -5.24
C PRO A 2 15.01 -6.75 -3.88
N ALA A 3 14.44 -5.68 -3.31
CA ALA A 3 13.85 -5.72 -1.98
C ALA A 3 12.46 -5.10 -1.95
N ILE A 4 11.61 -5.55 -1.02
CA ILE A 4 10.22 -5.10 -0.89
C ILE A 4 9.91 -4.76 0.56
N VAL A 5 9.39 -3.55 0.79
CA VAL A 5 8.75 -3.17 2.05
C VAL A 5 7.30 -3.63 2.04
N VAL A 6 6.94 -4.51 2.98
CA VAL A 6 5.63 -5.12 3.11
C VAL A 6 4.88 -4.51 4.28
N MET A 7 3.91 -3.65 4.00
CA MET A 7 3.05 -3.07 5.04
C MET A 7 1.87 -4.00 5.29
N HIS A 8 1.66 -4.38 6.55
CA HIS A 8 0.58 -5.27 6.94
C HIS A 8 -0.77 -4.53 7.04
N GLY A 9 -1.86 -5.27 6.85
CA GLY A 9 -3.22 -4.75 7.03
C GLY A 9 -3.58 -4.54 8.50
N THR A 10 -4.85 -4.19 8.76
CA THR A 10 -5.39 -4.02 10.11
C THR A 10 -5.50 -5.37 10.83
N PHE A 11 -4.43 -5.78 11.50
CA PHE A 11 -4.37 -7.03 12.26
C PHE A 11 -3.44 -6.90 13.46
N GLU A 12 -3.89 -7.39 14.62
CA GLU A 12 -3.16 -7.26 15.89
C GLU A 12 -1.74 -7.82 15.81
N LYS A 13 -1.54 -8.99 15.17
CA LYS A 13 -0.22 -9.62 14.98
C LYS A 13 0.28 -9.43 13.55
N GLY A 14 0.31 -8.18 13.11
CA GLY A 14 0.49 -7.82 11.70
C GLY A 14 1.78 -8.34 11.07
N ILE A 15 2.92 -8.22 11.76
CA ILE A 15 4.21 -8.71 11.24
C ILE A 15 4.28 -10.23 11.25
N GLU A 16 3.67 -10.90 12.24
CA GLU A 16 3.60 -12.36 12.29
C GLU A 16 2.69 -12.92 11.19
N GLN A 17 1.57 -12.24 10.87
CA GLN A 17 0.71 -12.59 9.73
C GLN A 17 1.46 -12.39 8.42
N ALA A 18 2.15 -11.27 8.24
CA ALA A 18 2.98 -11.01 7.06
C ALA A 18 4.09 -12.07 6.89
N ALA A 19 4.62 -12.60 8.00
CA ALA A 19 5.58 -13.71 8.02
C ALA A 19 4.94 -15.10 7.79
N GLY A 20 3.61 -15.22 7.80
CA GLY A 20 2.89 -16.49 7.68
C GLY A 20 2.95 -17.37 8.93
N LEU A 21 3.24 -16.78 10.09
CA LEU A 21 3.35 -17.49 11.37
C LEU A 21 2.01 -17.64 12.09
N VAL A 22 1.03 -16.80 11.72
CA VAL A 22 -0.31 -16.80 12.28
C VAL A 22 -1.32 -16.44 11.20
N ASP A 23 -2.58 -16.82 11.43
CA ASP A 23 -3.74 -16.41 10.63
C ASP A 23 -3.66 -16.83 9.14
N ASP A 24 -4.24 -16.05 8.23
CA ASP A 24 -4.47 -16.39 6.83
C ASP A 24 -3.16 -16.47 6.03
N ALA A 25 -2.79 -17.68 5.59
CA ALA A 25 -1.61 -17.95 4.78
C ALA A 25 -1.58 -17.18 3.45
N THR A 26 -2.74 -16.72 2.92
CA THR A 26 -2.74 -15.87 1.73
C THR A 26 -2.10 -14.50 1.95
N LYS A 27 -1.94 -14.09 3.22
CA LYS A 27 -1.30 -12.84 3.66
C LYS A 27 0.14 -13.01 4.14
N ALA A 28 0.72 -14.20 3.98
CA ALA A 28 2.13 -14.50 4.28
C ALA A 28 3.11 -13.85 3.27
N HIS A 29 3.00 -12.54 3.06
CA HIS A 29 3.69 -11.79 2.02
C HIS A 29 5.21 -11.89 2.10
N LEU A 30 5.79 -11.85 3.30
CA LEU A 30 7.24 -12.00 3.47
C LEU A 30 7.71 -13.37 2.97
N HIS A 31 6.96 -14.43 3.27
CA HIS A 31 7.26 -15.78 2.82
C HIS A 31 7.18 -15.89 1.30
N HIS A 32 6.06 -15.44 0.71
CA HIS A 32 5.85 -15.51 -0.74
C HIS A 32 6.89 -14.71 -1.54
N LEU A 33 7.26 -13.52 -1.07
CA LEU A 33 8.27 -12.68 -1.73
C LEU A 33 9.68 -13.25 -1.58
N ALA A 34 10.02 -13.81 -0.42
CA ALA A 34 11.29 -14.50 -0.23
C ALA A 34 11.42 -15.70 -1.17
N GLN A 35 10.34 -16.49 -1.36
CA GLN A 35 10.30 -17.58 -2.34
C GLN A 35 10.47 -17.08 -3.79
N ALA A 36 9.98 -15.87 -4.09
CA ALA A 36 10.15 -15.24 -5.40
C ALA A 36 11.53 -14.57 -5.60
N GLY A 37 12.44 -14.66 -4.63
CA GLY A 37 13.81 -14.16 -4.74
C GLY A 37 14.01 -12.71 -4.31
N TYR A 38 13.08 -12.14 -3.53
CA TYR A 38 13.20 -10.80 -2.95
C TYR A 38 13.71 -10.84 -1.52
N VAL A 39 14.39 -9.77 -1.11
CA VAL A 39 14.55 -9.45 0.31
C VAL A 39 13.28 -8.74 0.77
N ALA A 40 12.56 -9.30 1.73
CA ALA A 40 11.30 -8.70 2.20
C ALA A 40 11.40 -8.30 3.67
N ILE A 41 10.90 -7.09 3.99
CA ILE A 41 10.83 -6.57 5.35
C ILE A 41 9.42 -6.05 5.64
N ALA A 42 8.89 -6.29 6.85
CA ALA A 42 7.62 -5.71 7.28
C ALA A 42 7.84 -4.81 8.50
N PRO A 43 7.66 -3.48 8.39
CA PRO A 43 7.62 -2.62 9.57
C PRO A 43 6.35 -2.89 10.39
N GLU A 44 6.48 -2.91 11.72
CA GLU A 44 5.34 -3.03 12.64
C GLU A 44 4.63 -1.67 12.78
N HIS A 45 3.33 -1.64 12.50
CA HIS A 45 2.51 -0.44 12.64
C HIS A 45 2.53 0.06 14.10
N PHE A 46 2.51 1.37 14.29
CA PHE A 46 2.78 2.00 15.58
C PHE A 46 1.74 1.76 16.68
N VAL A 47 0.66 1.07 16.36
CA VAL A 47 -0.44 0.68 17.27
C VAL A 47 -0.83 -0.80 17.09
N SER A 48 0.07 -1.63 16.57
CA SER A 48 -0.12 -3.09 16.44
C SER A 48 1.02 -3.88 17.09
N GLY A 49 0.82 -5.19 17.23
CA GLY A 49 1.77 -6.15 17.79
C GLY A 49 2.35 -5.70 19.12
N ARG A 50 3.67 -5.49 19.17
CA ARG A 50 4.38 -5.11 20.41
C ARG A 50 4.12 -3.66 20.83
N ARG A 51 3.46 -2.88 19.97
CA ARG A 51 3.20 -1.44 20.13
C ARG A 51 1.73 -1.14 20.42
N ILE A 52 0.93 -2.17 20.71
CA ILE A 52 -0.48 -2.01 21.08
C ILE A 52 -0.58 -1.20 22.38
N PRO A 53 -1.32 -0.09 22.37
CA PRO A 53 -1.56 0.67 23.59
C PRO A 53 -2.56 -0.06 24.51
N PRO A 54 -2.63 0.29 25.81
CA PRO A 54 -3.56 -0.33 26.76
C PRO A 54 -5.03 -0.28 26.34
N GLU A 55 -5.42 0.73 25.56
CA GLU A 55 -6.77 0.92 25.04
C GLU A 55 -7.16 -0.14 23.98
N GLY A 56 -6.18 -0.77 23.34
CA GLY A 56 -6.40 -1.83 22.36
C GLY A 56 -5.68 -1.59 21.03
N SER A 57 -5.65 -2.63 20.18
CA SER A 57 -5.00 -2.56 18.87
C SER A 57 -5.64 -1.49 17.98
N TYR A 58 -4.80 -0.76 17.24
CA TYR A 58 -5.19 0.36 16.39
C TYR A 58 -5.87 1.55 17.11
N ASP A 59 -5.83 1.62 18.43
CA ASP A 59 -6.24 2.82 19.14
C ASP A 59 -5.16 3.92 19.04
N THR A 60 -5.54 5.10 18.56
CA THR A 60 -4.62 6.23 18.31
C THR A 60 -4.72 7.34 19.34
N THR A 61 -5.52 7.16 20.40
CA THR A 61 -5.80 8.18 21.41
C THR A 61 -4.52 8.70 22.06
N ARG A 62 -3.67 7.80 22.57
CA ARG A 62 -2.40 8.18 23.21
C ARG A 62 -1.42 8.84 22.24
N PHE A 63 -1.41 8.40 20.98
CA PHE A 63 -0.58 9.02 19.94
C PHE A 63 -1.00 10.47 19.72
N HIS A 64 -2.30 10.73 19.55
CA HIS A 64 -2.84 12.08 19.33
C HIS A 64 -2.79 12.98 20.56
N GLN A 65 -2.80 12.43 21.77
CA GLN A 65 -2.55 13.20 23.00
C GLN A 65 -1.09 13.68 23.07
N LYS A 66 -0.15 12.81 22.69
CA LYS A 66 1.28 13.13 22.70
C LYS A 66 1.69 14.03 21.52
N HIS A 67 1.05 13.86 20.37
CA HIS A 67 1.37 14.54 19.13
C HIS A 67 0.10 15.15 18.50
N PRO A 68 -0.48 16.21 19.10
CA PRO A 68 -1.79 16.72 18.71
C PRO A 68 -1.86 17.24 17.28
N GLU A 69 -0.75 17.73 16.75
CA GLU A 69 -0.64 18.27 15.39
C GLU A 69 -0.30 17.22 14.33
N TRP A 70 -0.02 15.97 14.72
CA TRP A 70 0.37 14.92 13.77
C TRP A 70 -0.85 14.13 13.27
N THR A 71 -0.68 13.43 12.16
CA THR A 71 -1.67 12.47 11.63
C THR A 71 -1.11 11.05 11.75
N ALA A 72 -2.00 10.06 11.89
CA ALA A 72 -1.58 8.65 11.86
C ALA A 72 -0.91 8.31 10.52
N VAL A 73 -1.39 8.93 9.43
CA VAL A 73 -0.83 8.81 8.08
C VAL A 73 0.62 9.28 8.02
N GLY A 74 0.89 10.52 8.43
CA GLY A 74 2.26 11.02 8.46
C GLY A 74 3.18 10.17 9.33
N LYS A 75 2.66 9.67 10.46
CA LYS A 75 3.40 8.81 11.37
C LYS A 75 3.79 7.46 10.74
N PHE A 76 2.83 6.70 10.21
CA PHE A 76 3.14 5.40 9.61
C PHE A 76 3.97 5.58 8.33
N THR A 77 3.74 6.62 7.54
CA THR A 77 4.49 6.85 6.29
C THR A 77 5.96 7.08 6.57
N TYR A 78 6.28 7.92 7.57
CA TYR A 78 7.66 8.13 8.01
C TYR A 78 8.29 6.85 8.59
N GLU A 79 7.56 6.05 9.36
CA GLU A 79 8.11 4.79 9.88
C GLU A 79 8.30 3.73 8.78
N HIS A 80 7.45 3.72 7.76
CA HIS A 80 7.64 2.85 6.60
C HIS A 80 8.89 3.24 5.79
N SER A 81 9.23 4.53 5.68
CA SER A 81 10.48 4.95 5.00
C SER A 81 11.74 4.52 5.77
N ILE A 82 11.66 4.38 7.10
CA ILE A 82 12.77 3.81 7.89
C ILE A 82 13.04 2.34 7.50
N ALA A 83 12.02 1.59 7.08
CA ALA A 83 12.25 0.23 6.59
C ALA A 83 13.13 0.22 5.32
N ILE A 84 13.04 1.26 4.48
CA ILE A 84 13.91 1.44 3.32
C ILE A 84 15.34 1.74 3.80
N ASP A 85 15.51 2.62 4.80
CA ASP A 85 16.84 2.90 5.38
C ASP A 85 17.51 1.60 5.87
N VAL A 86 16.76 0.73 6.55
CA VAL A 86 17.27 -0.58 7.00
C VAL A 86 17.68 -1.45 5.82
N LEU A 87 16.86 -1.55 4.77
CA LEU A 87 17.21 -2.33 3.57
C LEU A 87 18.48 -1.83 2.90
N GLU A 88 18.69 -0.51 2.83
CA GLU A 88 19.88 0.10 2.23
C GLU A 88 21.17 -0.13 3.04
N THR A 89 21.08 -0.60 4.29
CA THR A 89 22.26 -1.02 5.07
C THR A 89 22.73 -2.44 4.74
N LEU A 90 21.93 -3.23 4.02
CA LEU A 90 22.25 -4.63 3.73
C LEU A 90 23.03 -4.73 2.42
N ASP A 91 24.28 -5.21 2.47
CA ASP A 91 25.18 -5.29 1.30
C ASP A 91 24.63 -6.13 0.14
N PHE A 92 23.71 -7.06 0.43
CA PHE A 92 23.08 -7.91 -0.58
C PHE A 92 21.77 -7.34 -1.15
N VAL A 93 21.32 -6.16 -0.72
CA VAL A 93 20.18 -5.44 -1.29
C VAL A 93 20.66 -4.47 -2.37
N ASP A 94 19.98 -4.49 -3.52
CA ASP A 94 20.18 -3.49 -4.57
C ASP A 94 19.28 -2.28 -4.30
N LYS A 95 19.90 -1.15 -3.96
CA LYS A 95 19.22 0.09 -3.55
C LYS A 95 18.40 0.72 -4.68
N GLU A 96 18.74 0.43 -5.93
CA GLU A 96 17.97 0.91 -7.09
C GLU A 96 16.80 -0.01 -7.44
N ARG A 97 16.50 -1.02 -6.61
CA ARG A 97 15.46 -2.03 -6.86
C ARG A 97 14.63 -2.30 -5.61
N ILE A 98 14.19 -1.23 -4.97
CA ILE A 98 13.32 -1.29 -3.80
C ILE A 98 11.88 -1.04 -4.22
N GLY A 99 10.98 -1.95 -3.87
CA GLY A 99 9.55 -1.80 -4.02
C GLY A 99 8.81 -1.74 -2.69
N ALA A 100 7.50 -1.50 -2.77
CA ALA A 100 6.63 -1.47 -1.60
C ALA A 100 5.27 -2.11 -1.93
N MET A 101 4.69 -2.85 -0.99
CA MET A 101 3.33 -3.38 -1.13
C MET A 101 2.59 -3.50 0.19
N GLY A 102 1.28 -3.63 0.10
CA GLY A 102 0.46 -4.01 1.23
C GLY A 102 -1.01 -4.21 0.89
N HIS A 103 -1.72 -4.80 1.85
CA HIS A 103 -3.14 -5.08 1.77
C HIS A 103 -3.92 -4.20 2.75
N SER A 104 -5.09 -3.70 2.36
CA SER A 104 -5.97 -2.91 3.25
C SER A 104 -5.24 -1.68 3.78
N LEU A 105 -5.15 -1.50 5.09
CA LEU A 105 -4.30 -0.49 5.73
C LEU A 105 -2.86 -0.48 5.19
N GLY A 106 -2.27 -1.64 4.91
CA GLY A 106 -0.94 -1.74 4.32
C GLY A 106 -0.89 -1.24 2.88
N GLY A 107 -1.98 -1.43 2.12
CA GLY A 107 -2.11 -0.85 0.77
C GLY A 107 -2.20 0.67 0.82
N GLN A 108 -2.89 1.23 1.82
CA GLN A 108 -2.89 2.67 2.04
C GLN A 108 -1.50 3.18 2.41
N GLY A 109 -0.80 2.44 3.27
CA GLY A 109 0.60 2.67 3.58
C GLY A 109 1.47 2.71 2.32
N THR A 110 1.21 1.81 1.36
CA THR A 110 1.92 1.74 0.08
C THR A 110 1.72 2.99 -0.76
N ILE A 111 0.46 3.45 -0.92
CA ILE A 111 0.15 4.68 -1.64
C ILE A 111 0.92 5.88 -1.06
N PHE A 112 0.90 6.04 0.26
CA PHE A 112 1.59 7.18 0.87
C PHE A 112 3.11 7.03 0.86
N LEU A 113 3.65 5.83 1.08
CA LEU A 113 5.10 5.59 1.04
C LEU A 113 5.66 5.85 -0.35
N SER A 114 5.00 5.37 -1.41
CA SER A 114 5.48 5.57 -2.79
C SER A 114 5.44 7.05 -3.18
N ALA A 115 4.41 7.78 -2.75
CA ALA A 115 4.31 9.23 -2.97
C ALA A 115 5.36 10.01 -2.17
N TYR A 116 5.66 9.59 -0.93
CA TYR A 116 6.56 10.29 -0.01
C TYR A 116 8.04 10.03 -0.29
N ASP A 117 8.41 8.78 -0.57
CA ASP A 117 9.80 8.35 -0.69
C ASP A 117 10.13 7.92 -2.13
N THR A 118 11.00 8.69 -2.78
CA THR A 118 11.40 8.48 -4.18
C THR A 118 12.26 7.23 -4.39
N ARG A 119 12.75 6.59 -3.32
CA ARG A 119 13.50 5.33 -3.38
C ARG A 119 12.62 4.14 -3.74
N VAL A 120 11.31 4.21 -3.51
CA VAL A 120 10.36 3.18 -3.98
C VAL A 120 10.24 3.25 -5.50
N LYS A 121 10.75 2.24 -6.21
CA LYS A 121 10.77 2.16 -7.68
C LYS A 121 9.56 1.44 -8.27
N ALA A 122 8.93 0.56 -7.49
CA ALA A 122 7.70 -0.13 -7.84
C ALA A 122 6.78 -0.25 -6.62
N ALA A 123 5.50 0.08 -6.76
CA ALA A 123 4.53 0.06 -5.68
C ALA A 123 3.30 -0.77 -6.05
N VAL A 124 2.79 -1.57 -5.11
CA VAL A 124 1.59 -2.38 -5.33
C VAL A 124 0.65 -2.31 -4.14
N ASP A 125 -0.46 -1.63 -4.30
CA ASP A 125 -1.51 -1.60 -3.28
C ASP A 125 -2.61 -2.61 -3.59
N ASN A 126 -3.11 -3.30 -2.56
CA ASN A 126 -4.23 -4.21 -2.69
C ASN A 126 -5.37 -3.83 -1.74
N CYS A 127 -6.56 -3.54 -2.27
CA CYS A 127 -7.77 -3.22 -1.52
C CYS A 127 -7.53 -2.09 -0.49
N SER A 128 -6.82 -1.05 -0.90
CA SER A 128 -6.27 -0.03 0.01
C SER A 128 -7.30 0.98 0.50
N ALA A 129 -7.83 1.81 -0.39
CA ALA A 129 -8.47 3.07 -0.02
C ALA A 129 -9.87 3.24 -0.64
N ALA A 130 -10.87 3.54 0.16
CA ALA A 130 -12.05 4.21 -0.36
C ALA A 130 -11.66 5.67 -0.65
N PHE A 131 -11.84 6.15 -1.88
CA PHE A 131 -11.51 7.54 -2.23
C PHE A 131 -12.37 8.53 -1.42
N PHE A 132 -12.00 9.81 -1.36
CA PHE A 132 -12.79 10.81 -0.64
C PHE A 132 -14.09 11.12 -1.38
N ARG A 133 -14.05 11.28 -2.70
CA ARG A 133 -15.24 11.53 -3.51
C ARG A 133 -16.02 10.24 -3.71
N HIS A 134 -17.35 10.37 -3.80
CA HIS A 134 -18.28 9.26 -4.02
C HIS A 134 -18.18 8.19 -2.92
N ASN A 135 -17.88 8.60 -1.69
CA ASN A 135 -17.77 7.75 -0.50
C ASN A 135 -18.76 8.27 0.56
N ASP A 136 -19.81 7.50 0.79
CA ASP A 136 -20.84 7.74 1.80
C ASP A 136 -20.32 7.57 3.23
N HIS A 137 -19.13 7.01 3.39
CA HIS A 137 -18.43 6.81 4.65
C HIS A 137 -17.13 7.63 4.72
N VAL A 138 -17.06 8.78 4.05
CA VAL A 138 -15.83 9.61 4.00
C VAL A 138 -15.30 9.98 5.39
N GLU A 139 -16.18 10.13 6.39
CA GLU A 139 -15.79 10.41 7.78
C GLU A 139 -14.94 9.31 8.43
N HIS A 140 -14.93 8.08 7.88
CA HIS A 140 -14.04 7.01 8.34
C HIS A 140 -12.55 7.37 8.19
N TRP A 141 -12.22 8.31 7.31
CA TRP A 141 -10.87 8.87 7.18
C TRP A 141 -10.50 9.84 8.31
N ALA A 142 -11.45 10.27 9.12
CA ALA A 142 -11.22 11.18 10.23
C ALA A 142 -12.18 10.86 11.39
N ARG A 143 -12.18 9.60 11.83
CA ARG A 143 -12.92 9.14 13.02
C ARG A 143 -12.56 9.97 14.25
N ASP A 144 -13.38 9.86 15.29
CA ASP A 144 -13.12 10.43 16.62
C ASP A 144 -12.75 9.38 17.68
N HIS A 145 -12.72 8.10 17.31
CA HIS A 145 -12.39 6.99 18.20
C HIS A 145 -11.60 5.90 17.46
N TRP A 146 -10.92 5.05 18.24
CA TRP A 146 -10.10 3.93 17.77
C TRP A 146 -9.01 4.40 16.79
N TYR A 147 -9.24 4.24 15.48
CA TYR A 147 -8.26 4.57 14.47
C TYR A 147 -8.59 5.87 13.73
N VAL A 148 -7.98 6.97 14.21
CA VAL A 148 -8.11 8.34 13.69
C VAL A 148 -6.97 8.63 12.70
N TYR A 149 -7.29 8.53 11.40
CA TYR A 149 -6.34 8.72 10.29
C TYR A 149 -5.91 10.20 10.13
N PHE A 150 -6.82 11.02 9.58
CA PHE A 150 -6.61 12.44 9.28
C PHE A 150 -7.38 13.30 10.28
N LYS A 151 -6.91 13.34 11.53
CA LYS A 151 -7.55 14.07 12.63
C LYS A 151 -8.05 15.48 12.24
N HIS A 152 -7.20 16.24 11.55
CA HIS A 152 -7.43 17.67 11.28
C HIS A 152 -8.48 17.98 10.21
N ILE A 153 -8.84 17.00 9.37
CA ILE A 153 -9.86 17.25 8.32
C ILE A 153 -11.28 16.99 8.81
N ARG A 154 -11.47 16.40 10.00
CA ARG A 154 -12.79 16.03 10.54
C ARG A 154 -13.78 17.20 10.55
N PRO A 155 -13.46 18.41 11.04
CA PRO A 155 -14.43 19.51 11.09
C PRO A 155 -15.00 19.85 9.70
N LYS A 156 -14.13 19.91 8.69
CA LYS A 156 -14.53 20.19 7.30
C LYS A 156 -15.36 19.06 6.70
N LEU A 157 -14.99 17.80 6.97
CA LEU A 157 -15.79 16.65 6.50
C LEU A 157 -17.21 16.68 7.08
N LEU A 158 -17.36 17.04 8.36
CA LEU A 158 -18.68 17.17 9.01
C LEU A 158 -19.52 18.32 8.43
N GLU A 159 -18.88 19.33 7.84
CA GLU A 159 -19.52 20.41 7.08
C GLU A 159 -19.79 20.04 5.61
N GLY A 160 -19.49 18.81 5.19
CA GLY A 160 -19.61 18.35 3.80
C GLY A 160 -18.52 18.89 2.88
N GLN A 161 -17.45 19.47 3.42
CA GLN A 161 -16.32 20.01 2.66
C GLN A 161 -15.21 18.95 2.53
N LEU A 162 -15.04 18.44 1.31
CA LEU A 162 -13.98 17.49 0.99
C LEU A 162 -12.61 18.19 0.85
N PRO A 163 -11.50 17.52 1.19
CA PRO A 163 -10.15 18.07 0.94
C PRO A 163 -9.95 18.32 -0.56
N PRO A 164 -9.16 19.31 -1.01
CA PRO A 164 -9.00 19.64 -2.44
C PRO A 164 -8.13 18.63 -3.22
N ILE A 165 -7.98 17.42 -2.69
CA ILE A 165 -7.21 16.30 -3.25
C ILE A 165 -7.98 14.99 -3.05
N ASP A 166 -7.71 13.98 -3.86
CA ASP A 166 -8.13 12.59 -3.67
C ASP A 166 -6.98 11.59 -3.89
N PHE A 167 -7.20 10.32 -3.53
CA PHE A 167 -6.18 9.28 -3.52
C PHE A 167 -5.56 9.02 -4.89
N HIS A 168 -6.30 9.15 -6.00
CA HIS A 168 -5.70 9.05 -7.34
C HIS A 168 -4.62 10.10 -7.60
N GLU A 169 -4.78 11.33 -7.09
CA GLU A 169 -3.75 12.37 -7.19
C GLU A 169 -2.54 12.03 -6.32
N VAL A 170 -2.76 11.43 -5.14
CA VAL A 170 -1.66 10.92 -4.29
C VAL A 170 -0.92 9.78 -4.99
N MET A 171 -1.64 8.84 -5.62
CA MET A 171 -1.04 7.75 -6.41
C MET A 171 -0.21 8.31 -7.57
N ALA A 172 -0.72 9.32 -8.27
CA ALA A 172 -0.03 9.98 -9.39
C ALA A 172 1.30 10.64 -8.99
N LEU A 173 1.52 10.99 -7.72
CA LEU A 173 2.84 11.46 -7.24
C LEU A 173 3.94 10.39 -7.32
N SER A 174 3.56 9.12 -7.52
CA SER A 174 4.51 8.04 -7.77
C SER A 174 5.09 8.10 -9.19
N ALA A 175 4.39 8.72 -10.14
CA ALA A 175 4.82 8.81 -11.52
C ALA A 175 6.20 9.51 -11.65
N PRO A 176 7.10 9.05 -12.54
CA PRO A 176 6.93 7.98 -13.54
C PRO A 176 7.24 6.56 -13.02
N ARG A 177 7.42 6.36 -11.71
CA ARG A 177 7.83 5.06 -11.12
C ARG A 177 6.67 4.07 -11.17
N ALA A 178 6.99 2.77 -11.20
CA ALA A 178 5.97 1.76 -11.44
C ALA A 178 4.94 1.69 -10.31
N PHE A 179 3.65 1.63 -10.65
CA PHE A 179 2.57 1.52 -9.68
C PHE A 179 1.44 0.61 -10.19
N LEU A 180 1.03 -0.38 -9.37
CA LEU A 180 -0.10 -1.27 -9.63
C LEU A 180 -1.17 -1.13 -8.53
N ASP A 181 -2.40 -0.81 -8.95
CA ASP A 181 -3.60 -0.90 -8.12
C ASP A 181 -4.27 -2.27 -8.25
N VAL A 182 -4.54 -2.93 -7.13
CA VAL A 182 -5.35 -4.15 -7.11
C VAL A 182 -6.57 -3.93 -6.21
N SER A 183 -7.78 -4.08 -6.74
CA SER A 183 -8.99 -3.79 -5.97
C SER A 183 -10.16 -4.74 -6.24
N GLY A 184 -10.94 -5.00 -5.19
CA GLY A 184 -12.21 -5.72 -5.28
C GLY A 184 -13.36 -4.75 -5.58
N LEU A 185 -14.07 -4.91 -6.70
CA LEU A 185 -15.24 -4.08 -7.04
C LEU A 185 -16.39 -4.22 -6.04
N ASN A 186 -16.41 -5.33 -5.30
CA ASN A 186 -17.34 -5.65 -4.22
C ASN A 186 -16.74 -5.53 -2.82
N ASP A 187 -15.64 -4.79 -2.67
CA ASP A 187 -15.03 -4.45 -1.39
C ASP A 187 -15.56 -3.09 -0.87
N GLY A 188 -16.71 -3.12 -0.19
CA GLY A 188 -17.37 -1.92 0.33
C GLY A 188 -18.39 -1.29 -0.65
N PRO A 189 -18.66 0.02 -0.54
CA PRO A 189 -19.72 0.67 -1.32
C PRO A 189 -19.44 0.61 -2.83
N ARG A 190 -20.39 0.03 -3.57
CA ARG A 190 -20.25 -0.21 -5.02
C ARG A 190 -20.03 1.06 -5.83
N LEU A 191 -20.63 2.18 -5.44
CA LEU A 191 -20.46 3.46 -6.14
C LEU A 191 -19.03 3.98 -5.97
N THR A 192 -18.47 3.91 -4.76
CA THR A 192 -17.08 4.29 -4.49
C THR A 192 -16.10 3.44 -5.30
N GLN A 193 -16.30 2.12 -5.33
CA GLN A 193 -15.42 1.23 -6.08
C GLN A 193 -15.51 1.42 -7.60
N LYS A 194 -16.71 1.68 -8.15
CA LYS A 194 -16.86 2.06 -9.56
C LYS A 194 -16.16 3.38 -9.87
N GLN A 195 -16.29 4.36 -8.98
CA GLN A 195 -15.62 5.63 -9.15
C GLN A 195 -14.10 5.49 -9.09
N ARG A 196 -13.57 4.64 -8.20
CA ARG A 196 -12.13 4.33 -8.13
C ARG A 196 -11.60 3.98 -9.52
N VAL A 197 -12.25 3.08 -10.25
CA VAL A 197 -11.84 2.70 -11.62
C VAL A 197 -11.77 3.90 -12.56
N LEU A 198 -12.78 4.77 -12.54
CA LEU A 198 -12.78 5.99 -13.38
C LEU A 198 -11.64 6.95 -13.01
N MET A 199 -11.28 7.03 -11.74
CA MET A 199 -10.18 7.86 -11.25
C MET A 199 -8.80 7.22 -11.51
N LEU A 200 -8.69 5.89 -11.54
CA LEU A 200 -7.47 5.19 -11.94
C LEU A 200 -7.15 5.45 -13.42
N LEU A 201 -8.16 5.59 -14.28
CA LEU A 201 -7.94 6.06 -15.65
C LEU A 201 -7.29 7.46 -15.69
N LYS A 202 -7.55 8.32 -14.70
CA LYS A 202 -6.88 9.64 -14.59
C LYS A 202 -5.44 9.55 -14.13
N VAL A 203 -5.07 8.50 -13.39
CA VAL A 203 -3.66 8.20 -13.12
C VAL A 203 -2.98 7.70 -14.39
N ALA A 204 -3.63 6.83 -15.16
CA ALA A 204 -3.11 6.37 -16.45
C ALA A 204 -2.84 7.54 -17.41
N ASP A 205 -3.75 8.51 -17.52
CA ASP A 205 -3.55 9.74 -18.32
C ASP A 205 -2.24 10.48 -17.93
N VAL A 206 -1.86 10.48 -16.64
CA VAL A 206 -0.60 11.10 -16.17
C VAL A 206 0.62 10.31 -16.64
N TYR A 207 0.59 8.98 -16.56
CA TYR A 207 1.70 8.14 -17.02
C TYR A 207 1.87 8.18 -18.54
N GLU A 208 0.77 8.26 -19.29
CA GLU A 208 0.78 8.52 -20.74
C GLU A 208 1.43 9.86 -21.07
N LEU A 209 1.05 10.94 -20.36
CA LEU A 209 1.63 12.26 -20.52
C LEU A 209 3.15 12.27 -20.28
N LEU A 210 3.63 11.42 -19.38
CA LEU A 210 5.05 11.27 -19.04
C LEU A 210 5.80 10.30 -19.97
N GLY A 211 5.11 9.67 -20.93
CA GLY A 211 5.72 8.76 -21.90
C GLY A 211 6.11 7.38 -21.32
N VAL A 212 5.48 6.97 -20.21
CA VAL A 212 5.70 5.67 -19.55
C VAL A 212 4.38 4.98 -19.19
N PRO A 213 3.42 4.84 -20.14
CA PRO A 213 2.11 4.26 -19.85
C PRO A 213 2.18 2.85 -19.26
N GLU A 214 3.22 2.07 -19.59
CA GLU A 214 3.47 0.73 -19.09
C GLU A 214 3.83 0.67 -17.59
N ASN A 215 4.17 1.80 -16.97
CA ASN A 215 4.51 1.85 -15.56
C ASN A 215 3.28 2.02 -14.65
N PHE A 216 2.08 2.16 -15.20
CA PHE A 216 0.85 2.18 -14.39
C PHE A 216 -0.15 1.13 -14.86
N GLU A 217 -0.57 0.29 -13.91
CA GLU A 217 -1.55 -0.76 -14.15
C GLU A 217 -2.63 -0.76 -13.06
N PHE A 218 -3.81 -1.29 -13.37
CA PHE A 218 -4.79 -1.62 -12.36
C PHE A 218 -5.54 -2.91 -12.68
N PHE A 219 -5.84 -3.69 -11.66
CA PHE A 219 -6.58 -4.95 -11.75
C PHE A 219 -7.77 -4.96 -10.79
N VAL A 220 -8.97 -5.16 -11.35
CA VAL A 220 -10.22 -5.15 -10.60
C VAL A 220 -10.85 -6.53 -10.62
N HIS A 221 -11.14 -7.10 -9.45
CA HIS A 221 -11.78 -8.41 -9.29
C HIS A 221 -13.08 -8.34 -8.48
N GLN A 222 -13.78 -9.48 -8.34
CA GLN A 222 -15.06 -9.59 -7.61
C GLN A 222 -14.95 -10.48 -6.36
N ARG A 223 -13.74 -10.57 -5.78
CA ARG A 223 -13.44 -11.47 -4.64
C ARG A 223 -13.46 -10.76 -3.28
N GLY A 224 -14.12 -9.61 -3.17
CA GLY A 224 -14.24 -8.84 -1.93
C GLY A 224 -12.89 -8.35 -1.39
N HIS A 225 -12.83 -8.12 -0.08
CA HIS A 225 -11.63 -7.68 0.64
C HIS A 225 -10.63 -8.83 0.83
N SER A 226 -10.01 -9.27 -0.27
CA SER A 226 -9.14 -10.45 -0.26
C SER A 226 -7.92 -10.30 -1.16
N MET A 227 -7.08 -11.33 -1.15
CA MET A 227 -5.91 -11.47 -2.02
C MET A 227 -5.93 -12.85 -2.68
N PRO A 228 -6.78 -13.08 -3.67
CA PRO A 228 -6.90 -14.38 -4.33
C PRO A 228 -5.62 -14.71 -5.13
N VAL A 229 -5.46 -15.98 -5.54
CA VAL A 229 -4.19 -16.47 -6.12
C VAL A 229 -3.76 -15.68 -7.35
N GLU A 230 -4.71 -15.31 -8.20
CA GLU A 230 -4.48 -14.50 -9.39
C GLU A 230 -3.89 -13.12 -9.06
N THR A 231 -4.35 -12.48 -7.98
CA THR A 231 -3.78 -11.20 -7.53
C THR A 231 -2.38 -11.40 -7.01
N ARG A 232 -2.12 -12.41 -6.17
CA ARG A 232 -0.77 -12.65 -5.62
C ARG A 232 0.25 -12.93 -6.72
N GLN A 233 -0.13 -13.71 -7.73
CA GLN A 233 0.72 -13.99 -8.88
C GLN A 233 0.96 -12.73 -9.72
N LEU A 234 -0.08 -11.94 -9.99
CA LEU A 234 0.04 -10.67 -10.69
C LEU A 234 0.99 -9.70 -9.99
N MET A 235 0.87 -9.55 -8.66
CA MET A 235 1.72 -8.64 -7.89
C MET A 235 3.20 -9.05 -7.95
N VAL A 236 3.51 -10.34 -7.86
CA VAL A 236 4.89 -10.83 -8.01
C VAL A 236 5.39 -10.61 -9.44
N ALA A 237 4.57 -10.89 -10.45
CA ALA A 237 4.92 -10.67 -11.85
C ALA A 237 5.19 -9.19 -12.15
N PHE A 238 4.40 -8.28 -11.57
CA PHE A 238 4.61 -6.84 -11.68
C PHE A 238 5.96 -6.43 -11.08
N PHE A 239 6.27 -6.89 -9.87
CA PHE A 239 7.59 -6.64 -9.29
C PHE A 239 8.72 -7.22 -10.13
N ASP A 240 8.56 -8.43 -10.67
CA ASP A 240 9.56 -9.06 -11.52
C ASP A 240 9.85 -8.21 -12.76
N SER A 241 8.82 -7.68 -13.41
CA SER A 241 8.96 -6.83 -14.61
C SER A 241 9.67 -5.50 -14.35
N HIS A 242 9.55 -4.93 -13.14
CA HIS A 242 10.08 -3.58 -12.84
C HIS A 242 11.34 -3.59 -11.97
N LEU A 243 11.56 -4.63 -11.15
CA LEU A 243 12.67 -4.67 -10.20
C LEU A 243 13.71 -5.73 -10.53
N LYS A 244 13.41 -6.75 -11.35
CA LYS A 244 14.43 -7.71 -11.78
C LYS A 244 15.08 -7.29 -13.11
N PRO A 245 16.30 -7.79 -13.39
CA PRO A 245 16.88 -7.69 -14.73
C PRO A 245 15.95 -8.28 -15.80
N LYS A 246 15.99 -7.76 -17.03
CA LYS A 246 15.15 -8.23 -18.14
C LYS A 246 15.30 -9.73 -18.41
N ASP A 247 16.50 -10.27 -18.30
CA ASP A 247 16.78 -11.70 -18.53
C ASP A 247 16.14 -12.64 -17.49
N ALA A 248 15.67 -12.10 -16.35
CA ALA A 248 14.92 -12.85 -15.35
C ALA A 248 13.47 -13.09 -15.74
N THR A 249 12.90 -12.27 -16.64
CA THR A 249 11.50 -12.37 -17.10
C THR A 249 11.36 -12.71 -18.59
N GLU A 250 12.45 -12.65 -19.35
CA GLU A 250 12.46 -13.00 -20.77
C GLU A 250 12.13 -14.48 -21.02
N ALA A 251 11.15 -14.72 -21.91
CA ALA A 251 10.83 -16.07 -22.38
C ALA A 251 11.96 -16.58 -23.30
N LYS A 252 12.58 -17.70 -22.93
CA LYS A 252 13.63 -18.36 -23.72
C LYS A 252 13.05 -19.56 -24.47
N ARG A 253 13.49 -19.74 -25.71
CA ARG A 253 13.19 -20.99 -26.44
C ARG A 253 13.90 -22.13 -25.73
N VAL A 254 13.21 -23.25 -25.54
CA VAL A 254 13.83 -24.49 -25.05
C VAL A 254 14.75 -25.01 -26.14
N GLU A 255 16.05 -25.07 -25.85
CA GLU A 255 17.02 -25.71 -26.73
C GLU A 255 16.80 -27.23 -26.70
N LYS A 256 16.86 -27.87 -27.88
CA LYS A 256 16.64 -29.31 -28.05
C LYS A 256 17.88 -30.11 -27.70
#